data_AF-V4P1M9-F1
#
_entry.id   AF-V4P1M9-F1
#
_cell.length_a   1.000
_cell.length_b   1.000
_cell.length_c   1.000
_cell.angle_alpha   90.00
_cell.angle_beta   90.00
_cell.angle_gamma   90.00
#
_symmetry.space_group_name_H-M   'P 1'
#
loop_
_entity.id
_entity.type
_entity.pdbx_description
1 polymer ?
#
loop_
_entity_poly.entity_id
_entity_poly.type
_entity_poly.pdbx_seq_one_letter_code
_entity_poly.pdbx_strand_id
1 'polypeptide(L)' 'MTIIGGATIGENAVVAAGSVVTKDVAPDTLVGGNPAQLIRSIAED' A
#
# COMPACT_ATOMS: atom_id res chain seq x y z
N MET A 1 1.06 -9.06 6.27
CA MET A 1 1.15 -7.60 6.07
C MET A 1 1.29 -6.98 7.44
N THR A 2 2.12 -5.95 7.57
CA THR A 2 2.33 -5.22 8.83
C THR A 2 2.22 -3.73 8.56
N ILE A 3 1.45 -3.00 9.36
CA ILE A 3 1.36 -1.53 9.33
C ILE A 3 2.12 -0.98 10.54
N ILE A 4 3.06 -0.07 10.29
CA ILE A 4 3.90 0.54 11.34
C ILE A 4 3.59 2.04 11.41
N GLY A 5 3.56 2.59 12.63
CA GLY A 5 3.49 4.04 12.86
C GLY A 5 2.14 4.69 12.63
N GLY A 6 1.05 3.90 12.55
CA GLY A 6 -0.30 4.44 12.33
C GLY A 6 -0.55 4.91 10.90
N ALA A 7 0.19 4.37 9.92
CA ALA A 7 0.01 4.69 8.52
C ALA A 7 -1.43 4.42 8.04
N THR A 8 -1.96 5.34 7.24
CA THR A 8 -3.32 5.30 6.69
C THR A 8 -3.31 4.58 5.35
N ILE A 9 -4.32 3.73 5.13
CA ILE A 9 -4.54 3.05 3.85
C ILE A 9 -5.74 3.72 3.17
N GLY A 10 -5.51 4.28 1.99
CA GLY A 10 -6.55 4.89 1.18
C GLY A 10 -7.60 3.87 0.70
N GLU A 11 -8.78 4.37 0.37
CA GLU A 11 -9.88 3.56 -0.16
C GLU A 11 -9.46 2.84 -1.47
N ASN A 12 -9.93 1.60 -1.65
CA ASN A 12 -9.58 0.72 -2.78
C ASN A 12 -8.07 0.42 -2.96
N ALA A 13 -7.20 0.83 -2.04
CA ALA A 13 -5.80 0.47 -2.11
C ALA A 13 -5.60 -1.03 -1.84
N VAL A 14 -4.69 -1.66 -2.60
CA VAL A 14 -4.34 -3.07 -2.45
C VAL A 14 -2.91 -3.16 -1.93
N VAL A 15 -2.72 -3.90 -0.85
CA VAL A 15 -1.40 -4.17 -0.25
C VAL A 15 -1.02 -5.62 -0.48
N ALA A 16 0.09 -5.86 -1.19
CA ALA A 16 0.56 -7.21 -1.50
C ALA A 16 0.91 -8.00 -0.22
N ALA A 17 0.76 -9.33 -0.28
CA ALA A 17 1.15 -10.21 0.81
C ALA A 17 2.63 -10.03 1.20
N GLY A 18 2.94 -10.16 2.49
CA GLY A 18 4.30 -9.99 3.02
C GLY A 18 4.79 -8.54 3.14
N SER A 19 3.99 -7.56 2.75
CA SER A 19 4.43 -6.15 2.77
C SER A 19 4.48 -5.53 4.17
N VAL A 20 5.42 -4.61 4.36
CA VAL A 20 5.57 -3.79 5.57
C VAL A 20 5.35 -2.33 5.21
N VAL A 21 4.20 -1.79 5.62
CA VAL A 21 3.77 -0.42 5.34
C VAL A 21 4.33 0.49 6.42
N THR A 22 5.24 1.39 6.02
CA THR A 22 5.89 2.36 6.91
C THR A 22 5.47 3.81 6.63
N LYS A 23 4.66 4.03 5.59
CA LYS A 23 4.15 5.33 5.15
C LYS A 23 2.71 5.17 4.63
N ASP A 24 1.97 6.26 4.59
CA ASP A 24 0.60 6.27 4.07
C ASP A 24 0.53 5.76 2.63
N VAL A 25 -0.56 5.06 2.32
CA VAL A 25 -0.84 4.49 1.00
C VAL A 25 -2.00 5.25 0.38
N ALA A 26 -1.79 5.79 -0.82
CA ALA A 26 -2.81 6.54 -1.55
C ALA A 26 -3.98 5.63 -1.98
N PRO A 27 -5.21 6.17 -2.10
CA PRO A 27 -6.35 5.44 -2.67
C PRO A 27 -6.06 4.89 -4.07
N ASP A 28 -6.74 3.80 -4.44
CA ASP A 28 -6.65 3.18 -5.78
C ASP A 28 -5.21 2.85 -6.22
N THR A 29 -4.33 2.46 -5.29
CA THR A 29 -2.95 2.03 -5.60
C THR A 29 -2.66 0.61 -5.16
N LEU A 30 -1.79 -0.08 -5.91
CA LEU A 30 -1.19 -1.35 -5.52
C LEU A 30 0.20 -1.09 -4.96
N VAL A 31 0.43 -1.43 -3.70
CA VAL A 31 1.75 -1.35 -3.04
C VAL A 31 2.25 -2.72 -2.61
N GLY A 32 3.57 -2.89 -2.55
CA GLY A 32 4.15 -4.12 -2.02
C GLY A 32 5.62 -4.01 -1.62
N GLY A 33 6.09 -4.98 -0.83
CA GLY A 33 7.48 -5.09 -0.39
C GLY A 33 7.72 -4.70 1.07
N ASN A 34 8.98 -4.79 1.51
CA ASN A 34 9.44 -4.39 2.84
C ASN A 34 10.71 -3.54 2.70
N PRO A 35 10.62 -2.20 2.77
CA PRO A 35 9.41 -1.39 2.96
C PRO A 35 8.48 -1.40 1.73
N ALA A 36 7.18 -1.22 1.94
CA ALA A 36 6.17 -1.20 0.88
C ALA A 36 6.37 0.00 -0.06
N GLN A 37 6.33 -0.26 -1.38
CA GLN A 37 6.46 0.75 -2.44
C GLN A 37 5.33 0.62 -3.46
N LEU A 38 5.03 1.73 -4.16
CA LEU A 38 4.08 1.75 -5.25
C LEU A 38 4.51 0.81 -6.38
N ILE A 39 3.65 -0.13 -6.73
CA ILE A 39 3.82 -1.05 -7.86
C ILE A 39 3.10 -0.48 -9.10
N ARG A 40 1.83 -0.07 -8.94
CA ARG A 40 1.01 0.53 -10.00
C ARG A 40 -0.23 1.22 -9.42
N SER A 41 -0.85 2.09 -10.21
CA SER A 41 -2.20 2.61 -9.95
C SER A 41 -3.26 1.60 -10.40
N ILE A 42 -4.37 1.53 -9.68
CA ILE A 42 -5.50 0.62 -9.95
C ILE A 42 -6.64 1.36 -10.68
N ALA A 43 -6.77 2.68 -10.49
CA ALA A 43 -7.81 3.50 -11.10
C ALA A 43 -7.85 3.50 -12.65
N GLU A 44 -6.82 2.96 -13.31
CA GLU A 44 -6.67 2.97 -14.76
C GLU A 44 -6.91 1.59 -15.43
N ASP A 45 -7.40 0.59 -14.67
CA ASP A 45 -7.74 -0.75 -15.18
C ASP A 45 -9.23 -1.11 -15.05
#